data_AF-A0A7S3RYA5-F1
#
_entry.id   AF-A0A7S3RYA5-F1
#
_cell.length_a   1.000
_cell.length_b   1.000
_cell.length_c   1.000
_cell.angle_alpha   90.00
_cell.angle_beta   90.00
_cell.angle_gamma   90.00
#
_symmetry.space_group_name_H-M   'P 1'
#
loop_
_entity.id
_entity.type
_entity.pdbx_description
1 polymer ?
#
loop_
_entity_poly.entity_id
_entity_poly.type
_entity_poly.pdbx_seq_one_letter_code
_entity_poly.pdbx_strand_id
1 'polypeptide(L)'
;KLRDEKVRAAALQQDLAVATATAASAQQVRKVWHFENHLRAWQPYDHESGRQLMSFYLAWVEDGMQDREFQLSATHEVNFARSWQQNIKTGMQRPIRLVETTAGSDDDEVNVTEVVSRLQRELQESRLQCKSMAAMQQDLEEWQELHVQQQELEEEKHT
;
A
#
# COMPACT_ATOMS: atom_id res chain seq x y z
N LYS A 1 -8.68 -10.11 -31.60
CA LYS A 1 -9.69 -9.43 -30.76
C LYS A 1 -9.81 -10.05 -29.36
N LEU A 2 -10.37 -11.26 -29.16
CA LEU A 2 -10.49 -11.86 -27.81
C LEU A 2 -9.12 -12.04 -27.12
N ARG A 3 -8.11 -12.45 -27.89
CA ARG A 3 -6.73 -12.60 -27.39
C ARG A 3 -6.14 -11.25 -26.94
N ASP A 4 -6.41 -10.19 -27.67
CA ASP A 4 -5.91 -8.84 -27.37
C ASP A 4 -6.56 -8.28 -26.10
N GLU A 5 -7.87 -8.51 -25.94
CA GLU A 5 -8.61 -8.07 -24.75
C GLU A 5 -8.18 -8.86 -23.50
N LYS A 6 -7.85 -10.15 -23.63
CA LYS A 6 -7.27 -10.94 -22.54
C LYS A 6 -5.90 -10.42 -22.11
N VAL A 7 -5.05 -10.01 -23.06
CA VAL A 7 -3.74 -9.42 -22.78
C VAL A 7 -3.91 -8.07 -22.07
N ARG A 8 -4.85 -7.24 -22.53
CA ARG A 8 -5.19 -5.96 -21.88
C ARG A 8 -5.70 -6.16 -20.44
N ALA A 9 -6.60 -7.11 -20.21
CA ALA A 9 -7.10 -7.43 -18.88
C ALA A 9 -5.98 -7.90 -17.93
N ALA A 10 -5.02 -8.67 -18.45
CA ALA A 10 -3.87 -9.12 -17.65
C ALA A 10 -2.97 -7.94 -17.26
N ALA A 11 -2.69 -7.02 -18.18
CA ALA A 11 -1.91 -5.81 -17.90
C ALA A 11 -2.61 -4.93 -16.84
N LEU A 12 -3.92 -4.67 -17.00
CA LEU A 12 -4.71 -3.89 -16.04
C LEU A 12 -4.74 -4.53 -14.64
N GLN A 13 -4.76 -5.86 -14.55
CA GLN A 13 -4.71 -6.56 -13.26
C GLN A 13 -3.34 -6.39 -12.58
N GLN A 14 -2.25 -6.38 -13.34
CA GLN A 14 -0.92 -6.11 -12.81
C GLN A 14 -0.80 -4.65 -12.35
N ASP A 15 -1.27 -3.71 -13.16
CA ASP A 15 -1.26 -2.27 -12.83
C ASP A 15 -2.08 -1.98 -11.56
N LEU A 16 -3.25 -2.62 -11.42
CA LEU A 16 -4.09 -2.53 -10.22
C LEU A 16 -3.36 -3.07 -8.99
N ALA A 17 -2.65 -4.20 -9.11
CA ALA A 17 -1.90 -4.77 -8.01
C ALA A 17 -0.75 -3.84 -7.55
N VAL A 18 -0.03 -3.24 -8.49
CA VAL A 18 1.02 -2.25 -8.19
C VAL A 18 0.42 -1.02 -7.51
N ALA A 19 -0.63 -0.43 -8.08
CA ALA A 19 -1.28 0.75 -7.51
C ALA A 19 -1.84 0.50 -6.09
N THR A 20 -2.39 -0.70 -5.85
CA THR A 20 -2.89 -1.11 -4.53
C THR A 20 -1.76 -1.26 -3.52
N ALA A 21 -0.64 -1.88 -3.92
CA ALA A 21 0.54 -2.01 -3.06
C ALA A 21 1.15 -0.63 -2.72
N THR A 22 1.20 0.28 -3.70
CA THR A 22 1.65 1.66 -3.49
C THR A 22 0.70 2.42 -2.54
N ALA A 23 -0.62 2.29 -2.71
CA ALA A 23 -1.60 2.89 -1.80
C ALA A 23 -1.44 2.37 -0.36
N ALA A 24 -1.32 1.05 -0.20
CA ALA A 24 -1.11 0.42 1.11
C ALA A 24 0.19 0.88 1.77
N SER A 25 1.27 1.06 1.00
CA SER A 25 2.55 1.58 1.51
C SER A 25 2.49 3.05 1.87
N ALA A 26 1.70 3.86 1.16
CA ALA A 26 1.51 5.29 1.47
C ALA A 26 0.68 5.46 2.76
N GLN A 27 -0.29 4.56 2.99
CA GLN A 27 -1.12 4.52 4.20
C GLN A 27 -0.40 3.98 5.45
N GLN A 28 0.87 3.58 5.37
CA GLN A 28 1.60 3.12 6.54
C GLN A 28 1.76 4.26 7.55
N VAL A 29 1.08 4.12 8.69
CA VAL A 29 1.25 4.99 9.86
C VAL A 29 2.69 4.88 10.33
N ARG A 30 3.47 5.94 10.14
CA ARG A 30 4.83 6.03 10.65
C ARG A 30 4.79 6.69 12.01
N LYS A 31 5.37 6.04 13.02
CA LYS A 31 5.53 6.63 14.34
C LYS A 31 6.88 7.35 14.40
N VAL A 32 6.86 8.66 14.61
CA VAL A 32 8.05 9.52 14.60
C VAL A 32 8.20 10.24 15.94
N TRP A 33 9.34 10.06 16.57
CA TRP A 33 9.67 10.76 17.81
C TRP A 33 9.97 12.24 17.54
N HIS A 34 9.50 13.10 18.43
CA HIS A 34 9.75 14.53 18.43
C HIS A 34 10.27 14.97 19.80
N PHE A 35 11.07 16.02 19.83
CA PHE A 35 11.49 16.73 21.04
C PHE A 35 11.09 18.19 20.98
N GLU A 36 10.91 18.80 22.14
CA GLU A 36 10.71 20.23 22.26
C GLU A 36 12.07 20.94 22.27
N ASN A 37 12.29 21.86 21.33
CA ASN A 37 13.51 22.65 21.26
C ASN A 37 13.46 23.88 22.20
N HIS A 38 14.54 24.66 22.24
CA HIS A 38 14.64 25.86 23.09
C HIS A 38 13.62 26.97 22.76
N LEU A 39 12.98 26.91 21.59
CA LEU A 39 11.91 27.83 21.17
C LEU A 39 10.51 27.28 21.48
N ARG A 40 10.40 26.17 22.24
CA ARG A 40 9.15 25.44 22.49
C ARG A 40 8.46 24.93 21.21
N ALA A 41 9.24 24.72 20.15
CA ALA A 41 8.77 24.11 18.93
C ALA A 41 9.09 22.61 18.93
N TRP A 42 8.12 21.80 18.54
CA TRP A 42 8.30 20.37 18.35
C TRP A 42 9.06 20.09 17.07
N GLN A 43 10.20 19.42 17.17
CA GLN A 43 11.02 19.03 16.04
C GLN A 43 11.21 17.52 16.04
N PRO A 44 11.15 16.86 14.87
CA PRO A 44 11.44 15.44 14.77
C PRO A 44 12.90 15.20 15.11
N TYR A 45 13.18 14.03 15.69
CA TYR A 45 14.56 13.55 15.74
C TYR A 45 15.05 13.26 14.32
N ASP A 46 16.37 13.32 14.13
CA ASP A 46 16.99 12.81 12.91
C ASP A 46 16.68 11.31 12.74
N HIS A 47 16.87 10.81 11.52
CA HIS A 47 16.46 9.46 11.15
C HIS A 47 17.21 8.36 11.93
N GLU A 48 18.43 8.60 12.39
CA GLU A 48 19.19 7.61 13.16
C GLU A 48 18.73 7.59 14.62
N SER A 49 18.71 8.74 15.29
CA SER A 49 18.24 8.87 16.67
C SER A 49 16.78 8.42 16.82
N GLY A 50 15.91 8.79 15.86
CA GLY A 50 14.51 8.40 15.86
C GLY A 50 14.32 6.88 15.77
N ARG A 51 15.15 6.19 14.97
CA ARG A 51 15.14 4.72 14.87
C ARG A 51 15.61 4.05 16.16
N GLN A 52 16.67 4.56 16.78
CA GLN A 52 17.15 4.04 18.06
C GLN A 52 16.10 4.21 19.16
N LEU A 53 15.46 5.39 19.24
CA LEU A 53 14.36 5.63 20.18
C LEU A 53 13.18 4.69 19.96
N MET A 54 12.82 4.42 18.69
CA MET A 54 11.76 3.46 18.40
C MET A 54 12.13 2.05 18.87
N SER A 55 13.37 1.61 18.61
CA SER A 55 13.86 0.31 19.06
C SER A 55 13.80 0.17 20.59
N PHE A 56 14.33 1.17 21.31
CA PHE A 56 14.29 1.18 22.77
C PHE A 56 12.87 1.27 23.32
N TYR A 57 11.99 2.03 22.68
CA TYR A 57 10.59 2.12 23.07
C TYR A 57 9.87 0.78 22.92
N LEU A 58 10.08 0.06 21.81
CA LEU A 58 9.48 -1.26 21.62
C LEU A 58 9.98 -2.27 22.65
N ALA A 59 11.29 -2.31 22.89
CA ALA A 59 11.87 -3.15 23.95
C ALA A 59 11.31 -2.78 25.33
N TRP A 60 11.16 -1.49 25.62
CA TRP A 60 10.56 -1.00 26.86
C TRP A 60 9.10 -1.45 27.04
N VAL A 61 8.30 -1.42 25.97
CA VAL A 61 6.91 -1.91 25.96
C VAL A 61 6.85 -3.42 26.17
N GLU A 62 7.71 -4.19 25.47
CA GLU A 62 7.75 -5.66 25.57
C GLU A 62 8.18 -6.14 26.96
N ASP A 63 9.19 -5.49 27.57
CA ASP A 63 9.73 -5.85 28.87
C ASP A 63 8.79 -5.51 30.05
N GLY A 64 7.76 -4.69 29.83
CA GLY A 64 6.79 -4.28 30.86
C GLY A 64 7.42 -3.53 32.04
N MET A 65 8.64 -3.00 31.89
CA MET A 65 9.40 -2.40 32.97
C MET A 65 9.10 -0.90 33.10
N GLN A 66 8.78 -0.45 34.31
CA GLN A 66 8.50 0.97 34.57
C GLN A 66 9.77 1.72 34.99
N ASP A 67 9.93 2.95 34.46
CA ASP A 67 10.93 3.95 34.87
C ASP A 67 12.40 3.56 34.62
N ARG A 68 12.72 3.07 33.41
CA ARG A 68 14.11 2.91 32.94
C ARG A 68 14.55 4.07 32.05
N GLU A 69 15.78 4.53 32.28
CA GLU A 69 16.47 5.49 31.44
C GLU A 69 17.28 4.76 30.37
N PHE A 70 17.17 5.20 29.13
CA PHE A 70 17.88 4.67 27.98
C PHE A 70 18.87 5.70 27.46
N GLN A 71 20.12 5.30 27.28
CA GLN A 71 21.13 6.19 26.72
C GLN A 71 20.96 6.30 25.20
N LEU A 72 20.49 7.46 24.73
CA LEU A 72 20.33 7.76 23.31
C LEU A 72 21.66 8.13 22.65
N SER A 73 22.54 8.83 23.38
CA SER A 73 23.87 9.21 22.92
C SER A 73 24.81 9.38 24.10
N ALA A 74 26.11 9.56 23.84
CA ALA A 74 27.10 9.82 24.90
C ALA A 74 26.77 11.04 25.79
N THR A 75 25.85 11.91 25.38
CA THR A 75 25.48 13.13 26.10
C THR A 75 24.02 13.19 26.50
N HIS A 76 23.19 12.22 26.09
CA HIS A 76 21.75 12.27 26.35
C HIS A 76 21.14 10.93 26.74
N GLU A 77 20.24 11.00 27.69
CA GLU A 77 19.40 9.90 28.18
C GLU A 77 17.92 10.22 27.99
N VAL A 78 17.11 9.18 27.85
CA VAL A 78 15.67 9.27 27.61
C VAL A 78 14.93 8.40 28.61
N ASN A 79 13.88 8.97 29.20
CA ASN A 79 12.92 8.24 30.02
C ASN A 79 11.56 8.25 29.32
N PHE A 80 11.14 7.08 28.82
CA PHE A 80 9.86 6.94 28.10
C PHE A 80 8.64 7.07 29.03
N ALA A 81 8.73 6.56 30.26
CA ALA A 81 7.64 6.65 31.23
C ALA A 81 7.30 8.10 31.58
N ARG A 82 8.31 8.96 31.61
CA ARG A 82 8.19 10.39 31.93
C ARG A 82 8.18 11.31 30.71
N SER A 83 8.32 10.74 29.50
CA SER A 83 8.29 11.48 28.23
C SER A 83 9.27 12.67 28.19
N TRP A 84 10.52 12.45 28.62
CA TRP A 84 11.59 13.46 28.49
C TRP A 84 12.92 12.88 28.04
N GLN A 85 13.78 13.76 27.54
CA GLN A 85 15.20 13.55 27.30
C GLN A 85 16.02 14.49 28.19
N GLN A 86 17.09 14.00 28.80
CA GLN A 86 18.00 14.78 29.62
C GLN A 86 19.38 14.83 28.98
N ASN A 87 20.05 15.99 29.07
CA ASN A 87 21.47 16.09 28.81
C ASN A 87 22.25 15.68 30.07
N ILE A 88 23.07 14.64 29.97
CA ILE A 88 23.79 14.03 31.11
C ILE A 88 24.75 15.03 31.77
N LYS A 89 25.37 15.92 30.97
CA LYS A 89 26.37 16.88 31.47
C LYS A 89 25.75 18.08 32.17
N THR A 90 24.63 18.59 31.66
CA THR A 90 24.01 19.82 32.15
C THR A 90 22.80 19.58 33.05
N GLY A 91 22.28 18.34 33.08
CA GLY A 91 21.04 18.00 33.77
C GLY A 91 19.78 18.58 33.11
N MET A 92 19.91 19.33 32.02
CA MET A 92 18.79 19.98 31.34
C MET A 92 17.87 18.93 30.72
N GLN A 93 16.57 19.02 31.05
CA GLN A 93 15.53 18.14 30.53
C GLN A 93 14.69 18.85 29.47
N ARG A 94 14.30 18.11 28.44
CA ARG A 94 13.35 18.55 27.42
C ARG A 94 12.27 17.50 27.17
N PRO A 95 11.00 17.90 26.99
CA PRO A 95 9.92 16.98 26.65
C PRO A 95 10.15 16.25 25.32
N ILE A 96 9.67 15.01 25.24
CA ILE A 96 9.64 14.20 24.03
C ILE A 96 8.25 13.62 23.82
N ARG A 97 7.88 13.32 22.57
CA ARG A 97 6.61 12.67 22.25
C ARG A 97 6.70 11.81 21.00
N LEU A 98 5.91 10.74 20.97
CA LEU A 98 5.74 9.93 19.77
C LEU A 98 4.52 10.44 19.01
N VAL A 99 4.71 10.79 17.74
CA VAL A 99 3.62 11.27 16.86
C VAL A 99 3.39 10.23 15.78
N GLU A 100 2.14 9.86 15.57
CA GLU A 100 1.73 9.03 14.44
C GLU A 100 1.52 9.94 13.23
N THR A 101 2.39 9.82 12.23
CA THR A 101 2.30 10.54 10.97
C THR A 101 1.92 9.55 9.88
N THR A 102 0.80 9.78 9.22
CA THR A 102 0.51 9.18 7.91
C THR A 102 1.43 9.84 6.89
N ALA A 103 2.12 9.06 6.08
CA ALA A 103 2.89 9.60 4.96
C ALA A 103 1.89 10.15 3.91
N GLY A 104 1.47 11.41 4.07
CA GLY A 104 0.51 12.06 3.19
C GLY A 104 0.20 13.46 3.71
N SER A 105 0.91 14.46 3.20
CA SER A 105 0.63 15.88 3.39
C SER A 105 0.24 16.44 2.03
N ASP A 106 -1.06 16.33 1.72
CA ASP A 106 -1.96 17.15 0.89
C ASP A 106 -1.59 17.70 -0.52
N ASP A 107 -0.34 17.72 -1.01
CA ASP A 107 -0.04 18.40 -2.31
C ASP A 107 0.58 17.54 -3.43
N ASP A 108 1.09 16.33 -3.15
CA ASP A 108 1.66 15.41 -4.17
C ASP A 108 0.78 14.18 -4.44
N GLU A 109 -0.44 14.15 -3.88
CA GLU A 109 -1.40 13.06 -4.08
C GLU A 109 -2.10 13.20 -5.43
N VAL A 110 -1.47 12.70 -6.49
CA VAL A 110 -2.28 12.02 -7.53
C VAL A 110 -3.04 10.94 -6.79
N ASN A 111 -4.30 11.24 -6.48
CA ASN A 111 -5.16 10.53 -5.54
C ASN A 111 -5.11 9.02 -5.84
N VAL A 112 -4.24 8.28 -5.14
CA VAL A 112 -3.89 6.90 -5.49
C VAL A 112 -5.16 6.03 -5.40
N THR A 113 -6.10 6.42 -4.54
CA THR A 113 -7.45 5.87 -4.44
C THR A 113 -8.28 6.08 -5.71
N GLU A 114 -8.18 7.24 -6.37
CA GLU A 114 -8.82 7.50 -7.66
C GLU A 114 -8.19 6.67 -8.79
N VAL A 115 -6.86 6.53 -8.80
CA VAL A 115 -6.15 5.68 -9.78
C VAL A 115 -6.53 4.20 -9.63
N VAL A 116 -6.58 3.70 -8.40
CA VAL A 116 -7.05 2.33 -8.10
C VAL A 116 -8.51 2.16 -8.53
N SER A 117 -9.38 3.12 -8.20
CA SER A 117 -10.80 3.07 -8.57
C SER A 117 -11.00 3.07 -10.10
N ARG A 118 -10.19 3.85 -10.84
CA ARG A 118 -10.20 3.89 -12.29
C ARG A 118 -9.74 2.57 -12.90
N LEU A 119 -8.59 2.05 -12.47
CA LEU A 119 -8.05 0.77 -12.95
C LEU A 119 -9.00 -0.40 -12.66
N GLN A 120 -9.67 -0.40 -11.51
CA GLN A 120 -10.65 -1.41 -11.15
C GLN A 120 -11.86 -1.39 -12.09
N ARG A 121 -12.35 -0.19 -12.46
CA ARG A 121 -13.43 -0.02 -13.43
C ARG A 121 -13.01 -0.50 -14.82
N GLU A 122 -11.85 -0.07 -15.30
CA GLU A 122 -11.32 -0.49 -16.62
C GLU A 122 -11.11 -2.01 -16.70
N LEU A 123 -10.61 -2.64 -15.62
CA LEU A 123 -10.46 -4.09 -15.56
C LEU A 123 -11.81 -4.81 -15.59
N GLN A 124 -12.83 -4.28 -14.90
CA GLN A 124 -14.17 -4.85 -14.90
C GLN A 124 -14.80 -4.79 -16.30
N GLU A 125 -14.66 -3.66 -17.00
CA GLU A 125 -15.11 -3.49 -18.38
C GLU A 125 -14.40 -4.45 -19.33
N SER A 126 -13.07 -4.56 -19.23
CA SER A 126 -12.26 -5.45 -20.07
C SER A 126 -12.62 -6.94 -19.86
N ARG A 127 -12.88 -7.34 -18.60
CA ARG A 127 -13.36 -8.71 -18.29
C ARG A 127 -14.75 -8.99 -18.84
N LEU A 128 -15.66 -8.02 -18.79
CA LEU A 128 -17.00 -8.15 -19.39
C LEU A 128 -16.91 -8.31 -20.91
N GLN A 129 -16.04 -7.55 -21.58
CA GLN A 129 -15.80 -7.69 -23.02
C GLN A 129 -15.23 -9.07 -23.37
N CYS A 130 -14.25 -9.56 -22.60
CA CYS A 130 -13.72 -10.92 -22.76
C CYS A 130 -14.84 -11.98 -22.66
N LYS A 131 -15.75 -11.85 -21.69
CA LYS A 131 -16.87 -12.78 -21.51
C LYS A 131 -17.84 -12.74 -22.70
N SER A 132 -18.21 -11.55 -23.16
CA SER A 132 -19.12 -11.38 -24.30
C SER A 132 -18.52 -11.94 -25.59
N MET A 133 -17.22 -11.71 -25.83
CA MET A 133 -16.53 -12.21 -27.01
C MET A 133 -16.33 -13.73 -26.97
N ALA A 134 -16.08 -14.31 -25.79
CA ALA A 134 -15.99 -15.75 -25.63
C ALA A 134 -17.34 -16.43 -25.91
N ALA A 135 -18.45 -15.85 -25.43
CA ALA A 135 -19.79 -16.33 -25.74
C ALA A 135 -20.07 -16.28 -27.26
N MET A 136 -19.79 -15.15 -27.92
CA MET A 136 -19.92 -15.05 -29.38
C MET A 136 -19.06 -16.07 -30.15
N GLN A 137 -17.90 -16.46 -29.61
CA GLN A 137 -17.04 -17.45 -30.25
C GLN A 137 -17.63 -18.86 -30.13
N GLN A 138 -18.22 -19.20 -28.98
CA GLN A 138 -18.93 -20.47 -28.80
C GLN A 138 -20.16 -20.56 -29.71
N ASP A 139 -20.95 -19.49 -29.80
CA ASP A 139 -22.12 -19.43 -30.70
C ASP A 139 -21.71 -19.60 -32.17
N LEU A 140 -20.55 -19.06 -32.56
CA LEU A 140 -19.99 -19.21 -33.91
C LEU A 140 -19.56 -20.66 -34.18
N GLU A 141 -18.90 -21.30 -33.22
CA GLU A 141 -18.46 -22.70 -33.32
C GLU A 141 -19.67 -23.64 -33.41
N GLU A 142 -20.71 -23.43 -32.59
CA GLU A 142 -21.96 -24.21 -32.65
C GLU A 142 -22.67 -24.03 -34.00
N TRP A 143 -22.75 -22.80 -34.50
CA TRP A 143 -23.35 -22.54 -35.82
C TRP A 143 -22.57 -23.20 -36.95
N GLN A 144 -21.22 -23.19 -36.90
CA GLN A 144 -20.37 -23.87 -37.87
C GLN A 144 -20.57 -25.39 -37.85
N GLU A 145 -20.69 -25.99 -36.67
CA GLU A 145 -20.97 -27.43 -36.53
C GLU A 145 -22.33 -27.81 -37.13
N LEU A 146 -23.38 -27.04 -36.82
CA LEU A 146 -24.72 -27.25 -37.38
C LEU A 146 -24.73 -27.10 -38.91
N HIS A 147 -24.01 -26.11 -39.44
CA HIS A 147 -23.93 -25.90 -40.89
C HIS A 147 -23.25 -27.08 -41.61
N VAL A 148 -22.19 -27.66 -41.03
CA VAL A 148 -21.52 -28.84 -41.58
C VAL A 148 -22.46 -30.05 -41.60
N GLN A 149 -23.16 -30.32 -40.49
CA GLN A 149 -24.16 -31.39 -40.43
C GLN A 149 -25.27 -31.20 -41.46
N GLN A 150 -25.70 -29.96 -41.69
CA GLN A 150 -26.72 -29.65 -42.68
C GLN A 150 -26.24 -29.91 -44.11
N GLN A 151 -24.98 -29.58 -44.44
CA GLN A 151 -24.39 -29.93 -45.73
C GLN A 151 -24.30 -31.44 -45.94
N GLU A 152 -23.86 -32.20 -44.93
CA GLU A 152 -23.80 -33.66 -45.00
C GLU A 152 -25.18 -34.25 -45.27
N LEU A 153 -26.23 -33.76 -44.60
CA LEU A 153 -27.61 -34.18 -44.82
C LEU A 153 -28.15 -33.79 -46.22
N GLU A 154 -27.71 -32.67 -46.79
CA GLU A 154 -28.08 -32.28 -48.15
C GLU A 154 -27.40 -33.16 -49.21
N GLU A 155 -26.13 -33.53 -49.01
CA GLU A 155 -25.44 -34.50 -49.86
C GLU A 155 -26.11 -35.88 -49.79
N GLU A 156 -26.50 -36.34 -48.60
CA GLU A 156 -27.26 -37.59 -48.43
C GLU A 156 -28.63 -37.57 -49.13
N LYS A 157 -29.30 -36.40 -49.23
CA LYS A 157 -30.58 -36.28 -49.94
C LYS A 157 -30.46 -36.24 -51.46
N HIS A 158 -29.32 -35.79 -51.98
CA HIS A 158 -29.06 -35.69 -53.42
C HIS A 158 -28.39 -36.94 -54.01
N THR A 159 -28.10 -37.94 -53.18
CA THR A 159 -27.59 -39.26 -53.54
C THR A 159 -28.70 -40.31 -53.51
#